data_AF-A0A9K3DEX7-F1
#
_entry.id   AF-A0A9K3DEX7-F1
#
_cell.length_a   1.000
_cell.length_b   1.000
_cell.length_c   1.000
_cell.angle_alpha   90.00
_cell.angle_beta   90.00
_cell.angle_gamma   90.00
#
_symmetry.space_group_name_H-M   'P 1'
#
loop_
_entity.id
_entity.type
_entity.pdbx_description
1 polymer ?
#
loop_
_entity_poly.entity_id
_entity_poly.type
_entity_poly.pdbx_seq_one_letter_code
_entity_poly.pdbx_strand_id
1 'polypeptide(L)'
;MDIGFENTAGPEKHQAVALRVSGDMAIFHNCAIDGYQDTLYTHSYRQFYRECNITGTIDFVFGDAAAVFQNCMMIVKKPLDNQQCMVTAQGRKDRHSKGALILQGCIITADQEFWATKPMPKSYLGRPWKVFARTIIMQSFIDQNIEPEGWAPWDGSFALDTCYFGEFNNIGPGANTAKRVTWKGFKKISLAEAVSYTPQKYIQGDLWIKTSSIPYDPGLM
;
A
#
# COMPACT_ATOMS: atom_id res chain seq x y z
N MET A 1 20.01 -1.18 2.55
CA MET A 1 19.30 0.08 2.80
C MET A 1 20.33 1.18 2.89
N ASP A 2 20.19 2.22 2.09
CA ASP A 2 21.17 3.31 1.99
C ASP A 2 20.80 4.52 2.85
N ILE A 3 19.51 4.67 3.19
CA ILE A 3 19.00 5.69 4.12
C ILE A 3 17.74 5.19 4.85
N GLY A 4 17.53 5.65 6.08
CA GLY A 4 16.36 5.36 6.90
C GLY A 4 15.63 6.63 7.34
N PHE A 5 14.30 6.62 7.31
CA PHE A 5 13.42 7.63 7.90
C PHE A 5 12.58 6.95 8.98
N GLU A 6 12.68 7.41 10.22
CA GLU A 6 12.04 6.75 11.36
C GLU A 6 11.25 7.72 12.23
N ASN A 7 10.11 7.27 12.73
CA ASN A 7 9.41 7.91 13.84
C ASN A 7 9.26 6.93 15.02
N THR A 8 9.93 7.23 16.14
CA THR A 8 10.01 6.39 17.33
C THR A 8 8.92 6.67 18.38
N ALA A 9 7.88 7.45 18.05
CA ALA A 9 6.81 7.81 18.99
C ALA A 9 6.12 6.58 19.63
N GLY A 10 6.05 5.46 18.90
CA GLY A 10 5.41 4.23 19.36
C GLY A 10 3.89 4.19 19.10
N PRO A 11 3.27 3.01 19.22
CA PRO A 11 1.86 2.82 18.84
C PRO A 11 0.87 3.50 19.80
N GLU A 12 1.30 3.79 21.03
CA GLU A 12 0.53 4.53 22.05
C GLU A 12 0.30 6.00 21.71
N LYS A 13 1.03 6.55 20.72
CA LYS A 13 0.93 7.96 20.31
C LYS A 13 0.01 8.18 19.12
N HIS A 14 -0.66 7.13 18.65
CA HIS A 14 -1.51 7.19 17.46
C HIS A 14 -0.70 7.69 16.24
N GLN A 15 -1.23 8.62 15.45
CA GLN A 15 -0.62 9.09 14.20
C GLN A 15 0.77 9.69 14.43
N ALA A 16 1.79 9.11 13.79
CA ALA A 16 3.17 9.56 13.90
C ALA A 16 3.95 9.28 12.61
N VAL A 17 3.95 10.27 11.70
CA VAL A 17 4.56 10.14 10.37
C VAL A 17 6.09 10.10 10.45
N ALA A 18 6.70 9.13 9.77
CA ALA A 18 8.15 9.04 9.56
C ALA A 18 8.60 9.81 8.31
N LEU A 19 7.84 9.68 7.21
CA LEU A 19 8.11 10.39 5.96
C LEU A 19 6.82 10.94 5.34
N ARG A 20 6.82 12.25 5.03
CA ARG A 20 5.76 12.91 4.24
C ARG A 20 6.33 13.42 2.94
N VAL A 21 5.76 12.99 1.81
CA VAL A 21 6.23 13.38 0.48
C VAL A 21 5.18 14.23 -0.21
N SER A 22 5.56 15.47 -0.53
CA SER A 22 4.71 16.44 -1.26
C SER A 22 5.39 17.02 -2.50
N GLY A 23 6.48 16.40 -2.96
CA GLY A 23 7.14 16.72 -4.22
C GLY A 23 6.60 15.86 -5.36
N ASP A 24 6.60 16.41 -6.57
CA ASP A 24 6.33 15.65 -7.80
C ASP A 24 7.62 14.98 -8.30
N MET A 25 7.47 13.85 -8.99
CA MET A 25 8.57 13.05 -9.53
C MET A 25 9.60 12.65 -8.46
N ALA A 26 9.12 12.35 -7.25
CA ALA A 26 9.97 11.92 -6.14
C ALA A 26 10.31 10.42 -6.27
N ILE A 27 11.60 10.08 -6.13
CA ILE A 27 12.11 8.70 -6.18
C ILE A 27 12.74 8.35 -4.83
N PHE A 28 12.36 7.20 -4.29
CA PHE A 28 12.99 6.57 -3.14
C PHE A 28 13.48 5.19 -3.56
N HIS A 29 14.79 4.94 -3.44
CA HIS A 29 15.41 3.65 -3.77
C HIS A 29 16.17 3.13 -2.56
N ASN A 30 15.98 1.85 -2.22
CA ASN A 30 16.71 1.19 -1.13
C ASN A 30 16.59 1.93 0.23
N CYS A 31 15.42 2.51 0.50
CA CYS A 31 15.12 3.30 1.71
C CYS A 31 14.34 2.47 2.74
N ALA A 32 14.69 2.62 4.02
CA ALA A 32 13.88 2.12 5.13
C ALA A 32 12.96 3.24 5.63
N ILE A 33 11.67 2.96 5.80
CA ILE A 33 10.69 3.93 6.30
C ILE A 33 9.94 3.22 7.44
N ASP A 34 10.28 3.56 8.69
CA ASP A 34 9.79 2.86 9.89
C ASP A 34 8.98 3.75 10.83
N GLY A 35 7.89 3.19 11.32
CA GLY A 35 6.97 3.84 12.24
C GLY A 35 5.93 2.85 12.76
N TYR A 36 4.82 3.40 13.26
CA TYR A 36 3.66 2.61 13.68
C TYR A 36 2.42 3.04 12.89
N GLN A 37 1.60 3.92 13.45
CA GLN A 37 0.43 4.43 12.73
C GLN A 37 0.84 5.62 11.85
N ASP A 38 0.35 5.64 10.61
CA ASP A 38 0.61 6.69 9.63
C ASP A 38 2.10 6.83 9.22
N THR A 39 2.86 5.73 9.10
CA THR A 39 4.31 5.74 8.81
C THR A 39 4.71 6.57 7.57
N LEU A 40 4.14 6.26 6.41
CA LEU A 40 4.45 6.90 5.12
C LEU A 40 3.25 7.67 4.60
N TYR A 41 3.36 8.99 4.62
CA TYR A 41 2.38 9.89 4.05
C TYR A 41 2.75 10.26 2.60
N THR A 42 2.24 9.48 1.64
CA THR A 42 2.28 9.81 0.20
C THR A 42 1.26 10.91 -0.10
N HIS A 43 1.54 12.13 0.36
CA HIS A 43 0.57 13.22 0.43
C HIS A 43 0.02 13.62 -0.94
N SER A 44 0.88 13.87 -1.93
CA SER A 44 0.47 14.40 -3.24
C SER A 44 1.47 14.12 -4.37
N TYR A 45 1.02 14.34 -5.62
CA TYR A 45 1.82 14.24 -6.86
C TYR A 45 2.32 12.82 -7.21
N ARG A 46 3.23 12.70 -8.19
CA ARG A 46 3.76 11.42 -8.66
C ARG A 46 4.96 11.00 -7.83
N GLN A 47 4.95 9.74 -7.39
CA GLN A 47 5.99 9.20 -6.51
C GLN A 47 6.32 7.77 -6.93
N PHE A 48 7.59 7.40 -6.81
CA PHE A 48 8.08 6.04 -7.10
C PHE A 48 8.98 5.54 -5.97
N TYR A 49 8.66 4.36 -5.46
CA TYR A 49 9.39 3.69 -4.39
C TYR A 49 9.91 2.35 -4.93
N ARG A 50 11.21 2.13 -4.89
CA ARG A 50 11.87 0.91 -5.40
C ARG A 50 12.67 0.25 -4.29
N GLU A 51 12.49 -1.05 -4.10
CA GLU A 51 13.32 -1.84 -3.16
C GLU A 51 13.38 -1.24 -1.74
N CYS A 52 12.27 -0.63 -1.31
CA CYS A 52 12.16 -0.02 0.01
C CYS A 52 11.55 -0.99 1.02
N ASN A 53 11.93 -0.85 2.28
CA ASN A 53 11.26 -1.53 3.40
C ASN A 53 10.39 -0.51 4.11
N ILE A 54 9.09 -0.79 4.20
CA ILE A 54 8.11 0.11 4.80
C ILE A 54 7.37 -0.67 5.88
N THR A 55 7.49 -0.21 7.12
CA THR A 55 7.04 -0.92 8.31
C THR A 55 6.02 -0.08 9.08
N GLY A 56 4.96 -0.72 9.59
CA GLY A 56 3.97 -0.01 10.41
C GLY A 56 2.77 -0.86 10.80
N THR A 57 1.77 -0.22 11.39
CA THR A 57 0.58 -0.87 11.97
C THR A 57 -0.70 -0.42 11.26
N ILE A 58 -1.30 0.68 11.69
CA ILE A 58 -2.55 1.22 11.18
C ILE A 58 -2.23 2.24 10.08
N ASP A 59 -2.86 2.06 8.92
CA ASP A 59 -2.82 2.99 7.79
C ASP A 59 -1.40 3.42 7.38
N PHE A 60 -0.43 2.49 7.45
CA PHE A 60 0.99 2.87 7.44
C PHE A 60 1.51 3.35 6.07
N VAL A 61 0.76 3.11 4.98
CA VAL A 61 0.93 3.81 3.71
C VAL A 61 -0.38 4.53 3.35
N PHE A 62 -0.38 5.85 3.37
CA PHE A 62 -1.61 6.63 3.18
C PHE A 62 -1.40 7.93 2.41
N GLY A 63 -2.50 8.47 1.87
CA GLY A 63 -2.52 9.75 1.14
C GLY A 63 -3.20 9.68 -0.22
N ASP A 64 -3.02 10.72 -1.04
CA ASP A 64 -3.68 10.88 -2.35
C ASP A 64 -2.69 11.12 -3.50
N ALA A 65 -1.41 10.76 -3.31
CA ALA A 65 -0.43 10.72 -4.40
C ALA A 65 -0.83 9.70 -5.49
N ALA A 66 -0.28 9.87 -6.68
CA ALA A 66 -0.14 8.80 -7.65
C ALA A 66 1.19 8.10 -7.36
N ALA A 67 1.18 7.12 -6.47
CA ALA A 67 2.38 6.46 -5.97
C ALA A 67 2.46 5.00 -6.43
N VAL A 68 3.60 4.63 -7.00
CA VAL A 68 3.90 3.23 -7.35
C VAL A 68 5.05 2.73 -6.48
N PHE A 69 4.82 1.59 -5.84
CA PHE A 69 5.78 0.82 -5.06
C PHE A 69 6.15 -0.41 -5.88
N GLN A 70 7.42 -0.55 -6.20
CA GLN A 70 7.93 -1.65 -7.00
C GLN A 70 8.98 -2.43 -6.21
N ASN A 71 8.79 -3.74 -6.08
CA ASN A 71 9.69 -4.65 -5.35
C ASN A 71 10.00 -4.17 -3.92
N CYS A 72 9.01 -3.58 -3.25
CA CYS A 72 9.14 -3.13 -1.86
C CYS A 72 8.67 -4.23 -0.89
N MET A 73 9.18 -4.21 0.33
CA MET A 73 8.65 -5.01 1.44
C MET A 73 7.71 -4.15 2.29
N MET A 74 6.45 -4.57 2.39
CA MET A 74 5.44 -4.00 3.26
C MET A 74 5.31 -4.89 4.49
N ILE A 75 5.78 -4.41 5.64
CA ILE A 75 5.95 -5.23 6.84
C ILE A 75 5.00 -4.73 7.94
N VAL A 76 4.00 -5.53 8.25
CA VAL A 76 3.06 -5.25 9.33
C VAL A 76 3.72 -5.53 10.68
N LYS A 77 3.79 -4.50 11.54
CA LYS A 77 4.26 -4.63 12.92
C LYS A 77 3.13 -5.06 13.84
N LYS A 78 3.49 -5.61 15.01
CA LYS A 78 2.54 -5.85 16.10
C LYS A 78 1.87 -4.53 16.53
N PRO A 79 0.52 -4.41 16.47
CA PRO A 79 -0.19 -3.25 17.00
C PRO A 79 -0.45 -3.40 18.51
N LEU A 80 -1.12 -2.42 19.13
CA LEU A 80 -1.65 -2.60 20.48
C LEU A 80 -2.79 -3.63 20.49
N ASP A 81 -3.12 -4.12 21.69
CA ASP A 81 -4.24 -5.05 21.87
C ASP A 81 -5.55 -4.43 21.34
N ASN A 82 -6.35 -5.28 20.68
CA ASN A 82 -7.63 -4.92 20.04
C ASN A 82 -7.54 -3.96 18.85
N GLN A 83 -6.35 -3.59 18.38
CA GLN A 83 -6.17 -2.86 17.12
C GLN A 83 -6.08 -3.81 15.92
N GLN A 84 -6.31 -3.26 14.72
CA GLN A 84 -6.21 -3.96 13.46
C GLN A 84 -5.27 -3.18 12.54
N CYS A 85 -4.40 -3.87 11.84
CA CYS A 85 -3.44 -3.24 10.94
C CYS A 85 -4.02 -3.07 9.53
N MET A 86 -3.61 -1.98 8.88
CA MET A 86 -3.98 -1.68 7.50
C MET A 86 -2.72 -1.30 6.74
N VAL A 87 -2.38 -2.05 5.69
CA VAL A 87 -1.24 -1.71 4.84
C VAL A 87 -1.46 -0.37 4.15
N THR A 88 -2.67 -0.15 3.63
CA THR A 88 -3.01 1.08 2.89
C THR A 88 -4.25 1.81 3.40
N ALA A 89 -4.22 3.13 3.35
CA ALA A 89 -5.39 4.00 3.55
C ALA A 89 -5.41 5.11 2.50
N GLN A 90 -5.97 4.80 1.33
CA GLN A 90 -5.92 5.72 0.20
C GLN A 90 -7.00 6.82 0.29
N GLY A 91 -6.57 8.07 0.06
CA GLY A 91 -7.29 9.29 0.39
C GLY A 91 -7.95 10.04 -0.78
N ARG A 92 -8.25 9.39 -1.90
CA ARG A 92 -8.83 10.03 -3.08
C ARG A 92 -10.27 10.49 -2.87
N LYS A 93 -10.47 11.81 -2.96
CA LYS A 93 -11.78 12.47 -2.79
C LYS A 93 -12.51 12.77 -4.09
N ASP A 94 -11.80 12.83 -5.21
CA ASP A 94 -12.36 13.17 -6.53
C ASP A 94 -12.17 12.02 -7.53
N ARG A 95 -13.27 11.59 -8.16
CA ARG A 95 -13.30 10.55 -9.19
C ARG A 95 -12.46 10.87 -10.43
N HIS A 96 -12.09 12.14 -10.64
CA HIS A 96 -11.26 12.58 -11.76
C HIS A 96 -9.78 12.71 -11.38
N SER A 97 -9.44 12.77 -10.08
CA SER A 97 -8.06 12.77 -9.60
C SER A 97 -7.29 11.51 -10.02
N LYS A 98 -5.98 11.63 -10.20
CA LYS A 98 -5.08 10.51 -10.52
C LYS A 98 -4.51 9.80 -9.29
N GLY A 99 -4.92 10.18 -8.07
CA GLY A 99 -4.45 9.51 -6.86
C GLY A 99 -4.68 7.99 -6.89
N ALA A 100 -3.67 7.23 -6.50
CA ALA A 100 -3.73 5.79 -6.25
C ALA A 100 -2.46 5.33 -5.53
N LEU A 101 -2.60 4.28 -4.73
CA LEU A 101 -1.47 3.48 -4.25
C LEU A 101 -1.40 2.22 -5.09
N ILE A 102 -0.26 1.98 -5.75
CA ILE A 102 -0.06 0.82 -6.62
C ILE A 102 1.13 0.03 -6.09
N LEU A 103 0.90 -1.19 -5.60
CA LEU A 103 1.92 -2.10 -5.10
C LEU A 103 2.13 -3.18 -6.16
N GLN A 104 3.30 -3.15 -6.80
CA GLN A 104 3.68 -4.06 -7.88
C GLN A 104 4.93 -4.85 -7.48
N GLY A 105 4.90 -6.19 -7.55
CA GLY A 105 6.07 -7.01 -7.16
C GLY A 105 6.44 -6.93 -5.69
N CYS A 106 5.55 -6.38 -4.86
CA CYS A 106 5.84 -6.17 -3.46
C CYS A 106 5.69 -7.48 -2.67
N ILE A 107 6.33 -7.55 -1.52
CA ILE A 107 6.10 -8.60 -0.52
C ILE A 107 5.31 -7.95 0.62
N ILE A 108 4.12 -8.46 0.90
CA ILE A 108 3.30 -8.03 2.04
C ILE A 108 3.36 -9.13 3.09
N THR A 109 4.00 -8.85 4.22
CA THR A 109 4.23 -9.81 5.32
C THR A 109 4.17 -9.09 6.68
N ALA A 110 4.55 -9.77 7.76
CA ALA A 110 4.55 -9.24 9.12
C ALA A 110 5.92 -9.43 9.80
N ASP A 111 6.19 -8.64 10.84
CA ASP A 111 7.39 -8.77 11.65
C ASP A 111 7.31 -9.97 12.63
N GLN A 112 8.45 -10.29 13.25
CA GLN A 112 8.55 -11.44 14.15
C GLN A 112 7.60 -11.34 15.36
N GLU A 113 7.39 -10.13 15.91
CA GLU A 113 6.53 -9.93 17.07
C GLU A 113 5.05 -10.13 16.73
N PHE A 114 4.63 -9.72 15.53
CA PHE A 114 3.30 -9.97 15.01
C PHE A 114 3.06 -11.49 14.91
N TRP A 115 4.00 -12.24 14.34
CA TRP A 115 3.88 -13.70 14.19
C TRP A 115 3.88 -14.45 15.52
N ALA A 116 4.63 -13.93 16.50
CA ALA A 116 4.69 -14.49 17.85
C ALA A 116 3.41 -14.24 18.68
N THR A 117 2.58 -13.27 18.30
CA THR A 117 1.38 -12.90 19.05
C THR A 117 0.25 -13.93 18.84
N LYS A 118 -0.45 -14.31 19.93
CA LYS A 118 -1.57 -15.27 19.94
C LYS A 118 -2.76 -14.73 20.75
N PRO A 119 -3.98 -14.67 20.17
CA PRO A 119 -4.29 -14.89 18.76
C PRO A 119 -3.57 -13.86 17.87
N MET A 120 -3.35 -14.22 16.60
CA MET A 120 -2.70 -13.31 15.65
C MET A 120 -3.56 -12.04 15.50
N PRO A 121 -2.96 -10.84 15.53
CA PRO A 121 -3.71 -9.61 15.27
C PRO A 121 -4.27 -9.62 13.85
N LYS A 122 -5.41 -8.98 13.64
CA LYS A 122 -5.99 -8.87 12.30
C LYS A 122 -5.20 -7.86 11.47
N SER A 123 -4.92 -8.19 10.21
CA SER A 123 -4.36 -7.24 9.26
C SER A 123 -5.00 -7.34 7.88
N TYR A 124 -5.09 -6.20 7.20
CA TYR A 124 -5.76 -6.07 5.90
C TYR A 124 -4.87 -5.31 4.91
N LEU A 125 -5.11 -5.54 3.62
CA LEU A 125 -4.46 -4.82 2.50
C LEU A 125 -4.75 -3.33 2.53
N GLY A 126 -5.92 -2.94 3.06
CA GLY A 126 -6.24 -1.54 3.34
C GLY A 126 -7.71 -1.27 3.59
N ARG A 127 -8.03 0.02 3.70
CA ARG A 127 -9.38 0.56 3.89
C ARG A 127 -9.57 1.91 3.20
N PRO A 128 -10.81 2.29 2.81
CA PRO A 128 -11.04 3.48 2.00
C PRO A 128 -11.13 4.75 2.87
N TRP A 129 -10.01 5.44 3.09
CA TRP A 129 -10.00 6.69 3.87
C TRP A 129 -10.90 7.78 3.26
N LYS A 130 -11.06 7.80 1.93
CA LYS A 130 -11.97 8.71 1.22
C LYS A 130 -12.81 7.98 0.17
N VAL A 131 -13.88 8.67 -0.25
CA VAL A 131 -15.00 8.08 -1.00
C VAL A 131 -14.61 7.42 -2.34
N PHE A 132 -13.56 7.87 -3.01
CA PHE A 132 -13.06 7.28 -4.25
C PHE A 132 -11.69 6.61 -4.09
N ALA A 133 -11.41 6.11 -2.88
CA ALA A 133 -10.15 5.45 -2.54
C ALA A 133 -9.76 4.43 -3.61
N ARG A 134 -8.50 4.46 -4.04
CA ARG A 134 -8.00 3.57 -5.09
C ARG A 134 -6.66 2.96 -4.73
N THR A 135 -6.65 1.65 -4.54
CA THR A 135 -5.45 0.85 -4.27
C THR A 135 -5.40 -0.33 -5.22
N ILE A 136 -4.25 -0.56 -5.84
CA ILE A 136 -4.00 -1.69 -6.73
C ILE A 136 -2.86 -2.52 -6.16
N ILE A 137 -3.06 -3.82 -6.00
CA ILE A 137 -2.02 -4.75 -5.56
C ILE A 137 -1.88 -5.83 -6.62
N MET A 138 -0.73 -5.86 -7.29
CA MET A 138 -0.53 -6.72 -8.45
C MET A 138 0.85 -7.37 -8.45
N GLN A 139 0.93 -8.59 -8.99
CA GLN A 139 2.17 -9.35 -9.13
C GLN A 139 2.97 -9.46 -7.82
N SER A 140 2.27 -9.42 -6.69
CA SER A 140 2.86 -9.30 -5.36
C SER A 140 2.70 -10.60 -4.57
N PHE A 141 3.61 -10.86 -3.64
CA PHE A 141 3.45 -11.93 -2.65
C PHE A 141 2.64 -11.40 -1.46
N ILE A 142 1.57 -12.08 -1.10
CA ILE A 142 0.72 -11.76 0.04
C ILE A 142 0.79 -12.93 1.02
N ASP A 143 1.38 -12.68 2.18
CA ASP A 143 1.55 -13.68 3.23
C ASP A 143 0.26 -13.90 4.05
N GLN A 144 0.27 -14.90 4.92
CA GLN A 144 -0.90 -15.39 5.64
C GLN A 144 -1.39 -14.47 6.76
N ASN A 145 -0.70 -13.35 7.04
CA ASN A 145 -1.13 -12.37 8.04
C ASN A 145 -2.34 -11.55 7.57
N ILE A 146 -2.60 -11.52 6.26
CA ILE A 146 -3.74 -10.81 5.68
C ILE A 146 -5.00 -11.66 5.82
N GLU A 147 -6.03 -11.07 6.43
CA GLU A 147 -7.34 -11.70 6.60
C GLU A 147 -7.96 -12.12 5.25
N PRO A 148 -8.72 -13.22 5.17
CA PRO A 148 -9.32 -13.69 3.92
C PRO A 148 -10.20 -12.66 3.21
N GLU A 149 -10.88 -11.80 3.96
CA GLU A 149 -11.66 -10.65 3.45
C GLU A 149 -10.80 -9.67 2.64
N GLY A 150 -9.50 -9.58 2.95
CA GLY A 150 -8.48 -8.79 2.28
C GLY A 150 -8.56 -7.30 2.58
N TRP A 151 -9.75 -6.71 2.59
CA TRP A 151 -9.99 -5.28 2.74
C TRP A 151 -10.96 -5.02 3.90
N ALA A 152 -10.72 -3.95 4.67
CA ALA A 152 -11.57 -3.58 5.79
C ALA A 152 -12.43 -2.34 5.49
N PRO A 153 -13.68 -2.27 5.98
CA PRO A 153 -14.47 -1.07 5.86
C PRO A 153 -13.80 0.09 6.61
N TRP A 154 -14.00 1.32 6.13
CA TRP A 154 -13.61 2.50 6.88
C TRP A 154 -14.59 2.76 8.03
N ASP A 155 -15.87 2.89 7.68
CA ASP A 155 -16.98 3.07 8.61
C ASP A 155 -18.29 2.61 7.94
N GLY A 156 -18.91 1.55 8.48
CA GLY A 156 -20.13 0.96 7.92
C GLY A 156 -20.03 0.68 6.41
N SER A 157 -20.97 1.23 5.64
CA SER A 157 -21.04 1.11 4.18
C SER A 157 -20.34 2.25 3.43
N PHE A 158 -19.58 3.11 4.11
CA PHE A 158 -18.89 4.22 3.47
C PHE A 158 -17.93 3.74 2.37
N ALA A 159 -18.02 4.38 1.20
CA ALA A 159 -17.18 4.16 0.02
C ALA A 159 -17.19 2.75 -0.59
N LEU A 160 -17.89 1.76 -0.03
CA LEU A 160 -17.85 0.37 -0.51
C LEU A 160 -18.33 0.22 -1.97
N ASP A 161 -19.19 1.13 -2.44
CA ASP A 161 -19.68 1.16 -3.82
C ASP A 161 -18.82 1.99 -4.79
N THR A 162 -17.94 2.83 -4.27
CA THR A 162 -17.25 3.89 -5.03
C THR A 162 -15.73 3.80 -4.98
N CYS A 163 -15.16 3.08 -4.00
CA CYS A 163 -13.75 2.75 -3.98
C CYS A 163 -13.39 1.83 -5.17
N TYR A 164 -12.10 1.75 -5.49
CA TYR A 164 -11.58 0.83 -6.49
C TYR A 164 -10.37 0.10 -5.89
N PHE A 165 -10.61 -1.08 -5.36
CA PHE A 165 -9.58 -1.96 -4.80
C PHE A 165 -9.36 -3.14 -5.72
N GLY A 166 -8.21 -3.13 -6.40
CA GLY A 166 -7.87 -4.06 -7.47
C GLY A 166 -6.80 -5.05 -7.06
N GLU A 167 -7.01 -6.34 -7.34
CA GLU A 167 -5.99 -7.39 -7.21
C GLU A 167 -5.72 -8.07 -8.56
N PHE A 168 -4.45 -8.30 -8.90
CA PHE A 168 -4.04 -8.96 -10.16
C PHE A 168 -2.81 -9.86 -9.98
N ASN A 169 -2.95 -11.15 -10.28
CA ASN A 169 -1.84 -12.11 -10.34
C ASN A 169 -0.92 -12.10 -9.09
N ASN A 170 -1.52 -11.94 -7.90
CA ASN A 170 -0.82 -12.05 -6.63
C ASN A 170 -0.63 -13.54 -6.28
N ILE A 171 0.43 -13.84 -5.54
CA ILE A 171 0.77 -15.19 -5.07
C ILE A 171 0.94 -15.21 -3.55
N GLY A 172 1.08 -16.41 -2.97
CA GLY A 172 1.24 -16.59 -1.53
C GLY A 172 -0.06 -16.96 -0.81
N PRO A 173 0.03 -17.37 0.46
CA PRO A 173 -1.09 -17.92 1.21
C PRO A 173 -2.23 -16.91 1.44
N GLY A 174 -1.94 -15.61 1.53
CA GLY A 174 -2.94 -14.54 1.68
C GLY A 174 -3.54 -14.04 0.36
N ALA A 175 -3.07 -14.52 -0.80
CA ALA A 175 -3.53 -14.06 -2.11
C ALA A 175 -4.83 -14.72 -2.60
N ASN A 176 -5.37 -15.71 -1.87
CA ASN A 176 -6.62 -16.36 -2.27
C ASN A 176 -7.81 -15.39 -2.19
N THR A 177 -8.42 -15.11 -3.34
CA THR A 177 -9.54 -14.16 -3.44
C THR A 177 -10.92 -14.77 -3.25
N ALA A 178 -11.05 -16.06 -2.93
CA ALA A 178 -12.34 -16.75 -2.81
C ALA A 178 -13.23 -16.24 -1.67
N LYS A 179 -12.63 -15.66 -0.62
CA LYS A 179 -13.32 -15.12 0.56
C LYS A 179 -13.22 -13.59 0.69
N ARG A 180 -12.76 -12.91 -0.36
CA ARG A 180 -12.69 -11.44 -0.35
C ARG A 180 -14.08 -10.84 -0.15
N VAL A 181 -14.09 -9.62 0.35
CA VAL A 181 -15.29 -8.80 0.46
C VAL A 181 -16.11 -8.76 -0.84
N THR A 182 -17.43 -8.64 -0.71
CA THR A 182 -18.37 -8.62 -1.84
C THR A 182 -18.73 -7.20 -2.31
N TRP A 183 -17.94 -6.21 -1.91
CA TRP A 183 -18.20 -4.81 -2.22
C TRP A 183 -18.17 -4.57 -3.72
N LYS A 184 -19.05 -3.69 -4.22
CA LYS A 184 -19.01 -3.26 -5.62
C LYS A 184 -17.68 -2.60 -5.99
N GLY A 185 -17.00 -1.96 -5.03
CA GLY A 185 -15.69 -1.34 -5.21
C GLY A 185 -14.49 -2.30 -5.22
N PHE A 186 -14.66 -3.57 -4.82
CA PHE A 186 -13.63 -4.59 -4.98
C PHE A 186 -13.63 -5.13 -6.42
N LYS A 187 -12.44 -5.31 -6.99
CA LYS A 187 -12.24 -5.71 -8.39
C LYS A 187 -11.15 -6.78 -8.50
N LYS A 188 -11.48 -7.90 -9.14
CA LYS A 188 -10.48 -8.73 -9.83
C LYS A 188 -10.24 -8.08 -11.18
N ILE A 189 -9.11 -7.41 -11.34
CA ILE A 189 -8.87 -6.59 -12.54
C ILE A 189 -8.32 -7.45 -13.68
N SER A 190 -8.63 -7.06 -14.92
CA SER A 190 -8.13 -7.72 -16.12
C SER A 190 -6.65 -7.39 -16.39
N LEU A 191 -6.02 -8.14 -17.31
CA LEU A 191 -4.67 -7.84 -17.79
C LEU A 191 -4.57 -6.41 -18.35
N ALA A 192 -5.56 -5.98 -19.13
CA ALA A 192 -5.56 -4.64 -19.73
C ALA A 192 -5.67 -3.54 -18.67
N GLU A 193 -6.49 -3.75 -17.64
CA GLU A 193 -6.57 -2.84 -16.49
C GLU A 193 -5.25 -2.81 -15.72
N ALA A 194 -4.63 -3.97 -15.44
CA ALA A 194 -3.35 -4.05 -14.75
C ALA A 194 -2.24 -3.30 -15.51
N VAL A 195 -2.16 -3.44 -16.84
CA VAL A 195 -1.22 -2.68 -17.68
C VAL A 195 -1.42 -1.16 -17.54
N SER A 196 -2.65 -0.69 -17.36
CA SER A 196 -2.92 0.74 -17.18
C SER A 196 -2.36 1.31 -15.87
N TYR A 197 -2.09 0.45 -14.88
CA TYR A 197 -1.53 0.81 -13.58
C TYR A 197 -0.01 0.64 -13.51
N THR A 198 0.67 0.22 -14.58
CA THR A 198 2.14 0.11 -14.56
C THR A 198 2.81 1.49 -14.49
N PRO A 199 4.04 1.59 -13.98
CA PRO A 199 4.72 2.87 -13.80
C PRO A 199 4.79 3.74 -15.06
N GLN A 200 5.06 3.14 -16.23
CA GLN A 200 5.12 3.87 -17.49
C GLN A 200 3.79 4.55 -17.82
N LYS A 201 2.67 3.84 -17.63
CA LYS A 201 1.34 4.34 -18.00
C LYS A 201 0.76 5.27 -16.95
N TYR A 202 0.92 4.93 -15.68
CA TYR A 202 0.19 5.60 -14.61
C TYR A 202 0.87 6.90 -14.16
N ILE A 203 2.19 6.85 -13.93
CA ILE A 203 2.98 7.99 -13.42
C ILE A 203 3.93 8.57 -14.48
N GLN A 204 3.82 8.12 -15.74
CA GLN A 204 4.68 8.56 -16.84
C GLN A 204 6.17 8.34 -16.52
N GLY A 205 6.49 7.20 -15.91
CA GLY A 205 7.81 6.93 -15.31
C GLY A 205 8.98 7.08 -16.28
N ASP A 206 8.79 6.79 -17.56
CA ASP A 206 9.85 6.91 -18.58
C ASP A 206 10.40 8.34 -18.72
N LEU A 207 9.62 9.36 -18.36
CA LEU A 207 10.02 10.76 -18.47
C LEU A 207 10.99 11.23 -17.36
N TRP A 208 11.05 10.52 -16.22
CA TRP A 208 11.76 11.01 -15.04
C TRP A 208 12.44 9.93 -14.19
N ILE A 209 11.93 8.71 -14.16
CA ILE A 209 12.57 7.58 -13.48
C ILE A 209 13.71 7.03 -14.34
N LYS A 210 13.48 6.83 -15.65
CA LYS A 210 14.50 6.29 -16.56
C LYS A 210 15.77 7.14 -16.61
N THR A 211 15.65 8.45 -16.41
CA THR A 211 16.76 9.41 -16.39
C THR A 211 17.53 9.42 -15.06
N SER A 212 17.01 8.77 -14.02
CA SER A 212 17.62 8.73 -12.68
C SER A 212 18.62 7.58 -12.48
N SER A 213 18.74 6.66 -13.45
CA SER A 213 19.57 5.45 -13.36
C SER A 213 19.18 4.45 -12.25
N ILE A 214 18.03 4.64 -11.60
CA ILE A 214 17.46 3.72 -10.62
C ILE A 214 16.77 2.53 -11.33
N PRO A 215 16.85 1.29 -10.80
CA PRO A 215 16.11 0.14 -11.33
C PRO A 215 14.62 0.42 -11.44
N TYR A 216 14.03 0.07 -12.59
CA TYR A 216 12.67 0.44 -12.93
C TYR A 216 12.13 -0.50 -14.01
N ASP A 217 11.02 -1.17 -13.70
CA ASP A 217 10.28 -1.97 -14.67
C ASP A 217 9.09 -1.15 -15.18
N PRO A 218 9.06 -0.71 -16.45
CA PRO A 218 8.02 0.19 -16.97
C PRO A 218 6.64 -0.45 -17.09
N GLY A 219 6.61 -1.77 -17.27
CA GLY A 219 5.42 -2.57 -17.56
C GLY A 219 5.05 -3.53 -16.43
N LEU A 220 4.40 -4.64 -16.80
CA LEU A 220 4.23 -5.80 -15.92
C LEU A 220 5.55 -6.57 -15.82
N MET A 221 5.77 -7.25 -14.69
CA MET A 221 6.98 -8.04 -14.38
C MET A 221 6.78 -9.55 -14.57
#